data_AF-A0A4Q3MIA7-F1
#
_entry.id   AF-A0A4Q3MIA7-F1
#
_cell.length_a   1.000
_cell.length_b   1.000
_cell.length_c   1.000
_cell.angle_alpha   90.00
_cell.angle_beta   90.00
_cell.angle_gamma   90.00
#
_symmetry.space_group_name_H-M   'P 1'
#
loop_
_entity.id
_entity.type
_entity.pdbx_description
1 polymer ?
#
loop_
_entity_poly.entity_id
_entity_poly.type
_entity_poly.pdbx_seq_one_letter_code
_entity_poly.pdbx_strand_id
1 'polypeptide(L)'
;MVTAFIFLLRMVRAICGLYIIVFSFGLVLLVAGAAVFPVHLLAASAILLGLMGLLLSVFFGLRWLVNRVYKWKYGGAHPVLGHRRWAL
;
A
#
# COMPACT_ATOMS: atom_id res chain seq x y z
N MET A 1 4.37 -25.23 -0.59
CA MET A 1 3.70 -24.37 -1.60
C MET A 1 3.03 -23.15 -0.99
N VAL A 2 2.14 -23.29 0.02
CA VAL A 2 1.40 -22.16 0.63
C VAL A 2 2.31 -21.13 1.34
N THR A 3 3.40 -21.58 1.97
CA THR A 3 4.38 -20.72 2.66
C THR A 3 5.11 -19.77 1.69
N ALA A 4 5.54 -20.27 0.53
CA ALA A 4 6.17 -19.45 -0.52
C ALA A 4 5.20 -18.39 -1.07
N PHE A 5 3.92 -18.75 -1.23
CA PHE A 5 2.88 -17.82 -1.67
C PHE A 5 2.63 -16.68 -0.67
N ILE A 6 2.58 -16.98 0.63
CA ILE A 6 2.46 -15.97 1.69
C ILE A 6 3.69 -15.07 1.74
N PHE A 7 4.89 -15.63 1.55
CA PHE A 7 6.13 -14.86 1.51
C PHE A 7 6.16 -13.88 0.33
N LEU A 8 5.76 -14.32 -0.87
CA LEU A 8 5.61 -13.49 -2.06
C LEU A 8 4.65 -12.31 -1.79
N LEU A 9 3.48 -12.59 -1.21
CA LEU A 9 2.50 -11.55 -0.88
C LEU A 9 3.03 -10.52 0.14
N ARG A 10 3.85 -10.94 1.10
CA ARG A 10 4.51 -10.03 2.05
C ARG A 10 5.58 -9.18 1.36
N MET A 11 6.34 -9.74 0.43
CA MET A 11 7.33 -9.00 -0.38
C MET A 11 6.66 -7.94 -1.26
N VAL A 12 5.60 -8.31 -2.00
CA VAL A 12 4.84 -7.35 -2.82
C VAL A 12 4.27 -6.23 -1.97
N ARG A 13 3.77 -6.55 -0.77
CA ARG A 13 3.26 -5.55 0.18
C ARG A 13 4.36 -4.60 0.67
N ALA A 14 5.56 -5.11 0.97
CA ALA A 14 6.69 -4.29 1.38
C ALA A 14 7.13 -3.33 0.27
N ILE A 15 7.19 -3.82 -0.97
CA ILE A 15 7.50 -3.02 -2.17
C ILE A 15 6.43 -1.93 -2.38
N CYS A 16 5.15 -2.28 -2.31
CA CYS A 16 4.07 -1.28 -2.39
C CYS A 16 4.17 -0.22 -1.28
N GLY A 17 4.49 -0.62 -0.05
CA GLY A 17 4.72 0.30 1.07
C GLY A 17 5.88 1.26 0.82
N LEU A 18 6.99 0.76 0.26
CA LEU A 18 8.14 1.59 -0.13
C LEU A 18 7.73 2.63 -1.19
N TYR A 19 7.00 2.22 -2.22
CA TYR A 19 6.50 3.15 -3.25
C TYR A 19 5.59 4.21 -2.65
N ILE A 20 4.68 3.86 -1.74
CA ILE A 20 3.80 4.83 -1.05
C ILE A 20 4.63 5.91 -0.35
N ILE A 21 5.71 5.54 0.35
CA ILE A 21 6.58 6.51 1.04
C ILE A 21 7.28 7.43 0.02
N VAL A 22 7.85 6.86 -1.04
CA VAL A 22 8.54 7.61 -2.11
C VAL A 22 7.58 8.58 -2.80
N PHE A 23 6.37 8.12 -3.14
CA PHE A 23 5.34 8.95 -3.76
C PHE A 23 4.83 10.06 -2.82
N SER A 24 4.68 9.80 -1.53
CA SER A 24 4.33 10.83 -0.53
C SER A 24 5.40 11.92 -0.44
N PHE A 25 6.68 11.56 -0.43
CA PHE A 25 7.79 12.53 -0.47
C PHE A 25 7.79 13.34 -1.77
N GLY A 26 7.59 12.67 -2.90
CA GLY A 26 7.46 13.31 -4.20
C GLY A 26 6.30 14.31 -4.25
N LEU A 27 5.14 13.95 -3.69
CA LEU A 27 3.97 14.83 -3.61
C LEU A 27 4.25 16.07 -2.76
N VAL A 28 4.94 15.93 -1.63
CA VAL A 28 5.34 17.08 -0.78
C VAL A 28 6.29 18.03 -1.51
N LEU A 29 7.30 17.49 -2.22
CA LEU A 29 8.20 18.28 -3.05
C LEU A 29 7.46 19.00 -4.18
N LEU A 30 6.49 18.32 -4.81
CA LEU A 30 5.70 18.87 -5.91
C LEU A 30 4.74 19.97 -5.44
N VAL A 31 4.17 19.83 -4.24
CA VAL A 31 3.36 20.87 -3.58
C VAL A 31 4.21 22.07 -3.18
N ALA A 32 5.43 21.86 -2.67
CA ALA A 32 6.35 22.95 -2.36
C ALA A 32 6.77 23.73 -3.64
N GLY A 33 7.00 23.02 -4.75
CA GLY A 33 7.28 23.63 -6.05
C GLY A 33 6.07 24.29 -6.72
N ALA A 34 4.84 23.88 -6.37
CA ALA A 34 3.59 24.41 -6.94
C ALA A 34 3.37 25.90 -6.64
N ALA A 35 4.07 26.46 -5.64
CA ALA A 35 4.09 27.89 -5.37
C ALA A 35 4.67 28.73 -6.54
N VAL A 36 5.44 28.10 -7.44
CA VAL A 36 6.14 28.80 -8.53
C VAL A 36 5.45 28.60 -9.89
N PHE A 37 4.86 27.43 -10.17
CA PHE A 37 4.21 27.13 -11.47
C PHE A 37 2.89 26.33 -11.31
N PRO A 38 1.76 26.99 -11.05
CA PRO A 38 0.57 26.33 -10.50
C PRO A 38 -0.15 25.38 -11.48
N VAL A 39 -0.20 25.67 -12.78
CA VAL A 39 -1.12 24.96 -13.71
C VAL A 39 -0.58 23.59 -14.16
N HIS A 40 0.72 23.50 -14.48
CA HIS A 40 1.34 22.24 -14.90
C HIS A 40 1.58 21.28 -13.73
N LEU A 41 1.78 21.81 -12.52
CA LEU A 41 2.00 21.04 -11.31
C LEU A 41 0.69 20.46 -10.73
N LEU A 42 -0.46 21.06 -11.02
CA LEU A 42 -1.77 20.55 -10.60
C LEU A 42 -2.16 19.25 -11.32
N ALA A 43 -1.84 19.14 -12.62
CA ALA A 43 -2.06 17.90 -13.36
C ALA A 43 -1.12 16.78 -12.90
N ALA A 44 0.15 17.09 -12.66
CA ALA A 44 1.13 16.13 -12.15
C ALA A 44 0.76 15.63 -10.75
N SER A 45 0.27 16.49 -9.85
CA SER A 45 -0.16 16.10 -8.51
C SER A 45 -1.41 15.21 -8.53
N ALA A 46 -2.38 15.49 -9.41
CA ALA A 46 -3.58 14.66 -9.60
C ALA A 46 -3.23 13.25 -10.09
N ILE A 47 -2.30 13.12 -11.05
CA ILE A 47 -1.81 11.82 -11.54
C ILE A 47 -1.10 11.07 -10.41
N LEU A 48 -0.25 11.76 -9.64
CA LEU A 48 0.44 11.17 -8.49
C LEU A 48 -0.55 10.65 -7.42
N LEU A 49 -1.61 11.41 -7.14
CA LEU A 49 -2.68 11.02 -6.22
C LEU A 49 -3.45 9.79 -6.72
N GLY A 50 -3.76 9.74 -8.02
CA GLY A 50 -4.37 8.56 -8.64
C GLY A 50 -3.50 7.31 -8.49
N LEU A 51 -2.19 7.44 -8.72
CA LEU A 51 -1.23 6.35 -8.53
C LEU A 51 -1.13 5.90 -7.06
N MET A 52 -1.12 6.84 -6.10
CA MET A 52 -1.17 6.51 -4.68
C MET A 52 -2.44 5.73 -4.31
N GLY A 53 -3.61 6.15 -4.81
CA GLY A 53 -4.88 5.46 -4.57
C GLY A 53 -4.88 4.02 -5.11
N LEU A 54 -4.28 3.82 -6.27
CA LEU A 54 -4.09 2.50 -6.87
C LEU A 54 -3.17 1.62 -6.01
N LEU A 55 -2.02 2.15 -5.56
CA LEU A 55 -1.09 1.45 -4.67
C LEU A 55 -1.73 1.07 -3.33
N LEU A 56 -2.52 1.97 -2.73
CA LEU A 56 -3.28 1.68 -1.52
C LEU A 56 -4.31 0.58 -1.74
N SER A 57 -5.05 0.63 -2.84
CA SER A 57 -6.03 -0.39 -3.20
C SER A 57 -5.38 -1.77 -3.37
N VAL A 58 -4.21 -1.83 -4.02
CA VAL A 58 -3.41 -3.05 -4.16
C VAL A 58 -2.89 -3.52 -2.79
N PHE A 59 -2.40 -2.62 -1.95
CA PHE A 59 -1.89 -2.95 -0.61
C PHE A 59 -2.97 -3.55 0.30
N PHE A 60 -4.15 -2.92 0.36
CA PHE A 60 -5.29 -3.42 1.14
C PHE A 60 -5.90 -4.68 0.51
N GLY A 61 -5.96 -4.76 -0.82
CA GLY A 61 -6.42 -5.94 -1.55
C GLY A 61 -5.55 -7.17 -1.30
N LEU A 62 -4.22 -7.01 -1.34
CA LEU A 62 -3.26 -8.07 -1.00
C LEU A 62 -3.42 -8.51 0.46
N ARG A 63 -3.56 -7.57 1.39
CA ARG A 63 -3.82 -7.88 2.81
C ARG A 63 -5.12 -8.68 2.99
N TRP A 64 -6.18 -8.29 2.29
CA TRP A 64 -7.46 -8.99 2.33
C TRP A 64 -7.34 -10.41 1.74
N LEU A 65 -6.65 -10.56 0.61
CA LEU A 65 -6.43 -11.85 -0.05
C LEU A 65 -5.64 -12.82 0.85
N VAL A 66 -4.55 -12.35 1.47
CA VAL A 66 -3.77 -13.14 2.45
C VAL A 66 -4.68 -13.63 3.56
N ASN A 67 -5.51 -12.75 4.12
CA ASN A 67 -6.40 -13.11 5.23
C ASN A 67 -7.48 -14.11 4.81
N ARG A 68 -8.02 -13.97 3.59
CA ARG A 68 -9.01 -14.89 3.01
C ARG A 68 -8.41 -16.28 2.78
N VAL A 69 -7.22 -16.36 2.15
CA VAL A 69 -6.50 -17.62 1.90
C VAL A 69 -6.15 -18.33 3.21
N TYR A 70 -5.74 -17.57 4.22
CA TYR A 70 -5.42 -18.14 5.53
C TYR A 70 -6.67 -18.68 6.24
N LYS A 71 -7.79 -17.93 6.22
CA LYS A 71 -9.06 -18.36 6.79
C LYS A 71 -9.57 -19.65 6.13
N TRP A 72 -9.39 -19.79 4.81
CA TRP A 72 -9.76 -21.00 4.06
C TRP A 72 -8.92 -22.23 4.43
N LYS A 73 -7.62 -22.05 4.72
CA LYS A 73 -6.71 -23.17 5.02
C LYS A 73 -6.74 -23.62 6.48
N TYR A 74 -6.97 -22.71 7.43
CA TYR A 74 -6.77 -22.98 8.85
C TYR A 74 -8.03 -22.82 9.72
N GLY A 75 -9.21 -22.57 9.11
CA GLY A 75 -10.49 -22.48 9.84
C GLY A 75 -10.64 -21.28 10.80
N GLY A 76 -9.56 -20.53 11.04
CA GLY A 76 -9.51 -19.36 11.92
C GLY A 76 -8.82 -18.15 11.28
N ALA A 77 -9.06 -16.96 11.83
CA ALA A 77 -8.34 -15.75 11.43
C ALA A 77 -6.86 -15.87 11.81
N HIS A 78 -5.97 -15.42 10.93
CA HIS A 78 -4.52 -15.50 11.11
C HIS A 78 -4.11 -14.90 12.49
N PRO A 79 -3.47 -15.64 13.41
CA PRO A 79 -3.20 -15.16 14.79
C PRO A 79 -2.31 -13.91 14.85
N VAL A 80 -1.60 -13.59 13.77
CA VAL A 80 -0.79 -12.36 13.63
C VAL A 80 -1.66 -11.09 13.52
N LEU A 81 -2.95 -11.21 13.18
CA LEU A 81 -3.90 -10.09 13.06
C LEU A 81 -4.85 -9.96 14.27
N GLY A 82 -4.75 -10.84 15.28
CA GLY A 82 -5.56 -10.79 16.51
C GLY A 82 -4.91 -9.94 17.61
N HIS A 83 -3.64 -10.17 17.89
CA HIS A 83 -2.93 -9.49 19.00
C HIS A 83 -2.32 -8.12 18.65
N ARG A 84 -2.13 -7.78 17.37
CA ARG A 84 -1.53 -6.50 16.92
C ARG A 84 -2.52 -5.52 16.27
N ARG A 85 -3.81 -5.61 16.58
CA ARG A 85 -4.78 -4.56 16.16
C ARG A 85 -4.65 -3.26 16.97
N TRP A 86 -3.93 -3.29 18.09
CA TRP A 86 -3.80 -2.17 19.04
C TRP A 86 -2.37 -1.64 19.19
N ALA A 87 -1.44 -2.01 18.30
CA ALA A 87 -0.03 -1.60 18.37
C ALA A 87 0.45 -0.84 17.13
N LEU A 88 -0.48 -0.18 16.44
CA LEU A 88 -0.27 0.91 15.50
C LEU A 88 -1.45 1.87 15.62
#